data_AF-A0A533ZXX3-F1
#
_entry.id   AF-A0A533ZXX3-F1
#
_cell.length_a   1.000
_cell.length_b   1.000
_cell.length_c   1.000
_cell.angle_alpha   90.00
_cell.angle_beta   90.00
_cell.angle_gamma   90.00
#
_symmetry.space_group_name_H-M   'P 1'
#
loop_
_entity.id
_entity.type
_entity.pdbx_description
1 polymer ?
#
loop_
_entity_poly.entity_id
_entity_poly.type
_entity_poly.pdbx_seq_one_letter_code
_entity_poly.pdbx_strand_id
1 'polypeptide(L)'
;MAYYDNPSYIPLLQSAYRNWKQLEKKANKKFLIENGILEIAFATAIKTKINFLKKYHIPFELLNSKEMSIQFPDFFLPKDMMGLFQPQGGFLYIDQCIQFFIDESIALGAQIFSQEKVKTWNIETNGKVLVKTDKDIYQSKYLIFTSSAWTNELLPELNLNLEILQKKLVWSSACSNYYSIKKNSPCFAYHLGHDLFYGFPNINGFIKVSRHTGGSIFPSSKMMKKKLL
;
A
#
# COMPACT_ATOMS: atom_id res chain seq x y z
N MET A 1 -6.29 7.72 -10.77
CA MET A 1 -6.37 6.29 -10.38
C MET A 1 -7.61 6.06 -9.53
N ALA A 2 -8.35 4.98 -9.78
CA ALA A 2 -9.47 4.55 -8.94
C ALA A 2 -8.98 3.52 -7.90
N TYR A 3 -9.45 3.64 -6.66
CA TYR A 3 -9.20 2.67 -5.59
C TYR A 3 -10.56 2.23 -5.01
N TYR A 4 -10.85 0.93 -5.10
CA TYR A 4 -12.15 0.33 -4.78
C TYR A 4 -13.38 1.02 -5.40
N ASP A 5 -13.18 1.74 -6.51
CA ASP A 5 -14.25 2.49 -7.20
C ASP A 5 -15.06 3.39 -6.25
N ASN A 6 -14.38 3.89 -5.20
CA ASN A 6 -14.98 4.74 -4.20
C ASN A 6 -14.51 6.20 -4.41
N PRO A 7 -15.45 7.13 -4.67
CA PRO A 7 -15.09 8.49 -5.03
C PRO A 7 -14.40 9.27 -3.90
N SER A 8 -14.61 8.89 -2.65
CA SER A 8 -13.97 9.53 -1.49
C SER A 8 -12.44 9.40 -1.49
N TYR A 9 -11.89 8.40 -2.18
CA TYR A 9 -10.44 8.23 -2.32
C TYR A 9 -9.81 9.12 -3.40
N ILE A 10 -10.59 9.64 -4.36
CA ILE A 10 -10.06 10.43 -5.47
C ILE A 10 -9.28 11.67 -4.99
N PRO A 11 -9.85 12.57 -4.16
CA PRO A 11 -9.12 13.76 -3.72
C PRO A 11 -7.90 13.42 -2.86
N LEU A 12 -7.97 12.33 -2.08
CA LEU A 12 -6.85 11.84 -1.27
C LEU A 12 -5.70 11.34 -2.15
N LEU A 13 -6.00 10.54 -3.19
CA LEU A 13 -5.01 10.04 -4.14
C LEU A 13 -4.41 11.19 -4.94
N GLN A 14 -5.20 12.13 -5.45
CA GLN A 14 -4.68 13.30 -6.16
C GLN A 14 -3.71 14.11 -5.29
N SER A 15 -4.05 14.31 -4.01
CA SER A 15 -3.17 15.00 -3.07
C SER A 15 -1.92 14.19 -2.76
N ALA A 16 -2.03 12.87 -2.58
CA ALA A 16 -0.88 12.00 -2.37
C ALA A 16 0.10 12.04 -3.56
N TYR A 17 -0.38 11.95 -4.81
CA TYR A 17 0.47 12.01 -6.00
C TYR A 17 1.18 13.38 -6.14
N ARG A 18 0.47 14.49 -5.84
CA ARG A 18 1.11 15.82 -5.80
C ARG A 18 2.21 15.87 -4.75
N ASN A 19 1.94 15.37 -3.54
CA ASN A 19 2.89 15.37 -2.44
C ASN A 19 4.12 14.51 -2.76
N TRP A 20 3.94 13.32 -3.34
CA TRP A 20 5.06 12.48 -3.80
C TRP A 20 5.91 13.20 -4.84
N LYS A 21 5.30 13.80 -5.87
CA LYS A 21 6.04 14.54 -6.90
C LYS A 21 6.80 15.74 -6.31
N GLN A 22 6.26 16.41 -5.30
CA GLN A 22 6.96 17.50 -4.61
C GLN A 22 8.11 16.97 -3.75
N LEU A 23 7.91 15.86 -3.04
CA LEU A 23 8.92 15.20 -2.22
C LEU A 23 10.10 14.74 -3.06
N GLU A 24 9.84 14.05 -4.17
CA GLU A 24 10.89 13.57 -5.09
C GLU A 24 11.78 14.70 -5.62
N LYS A 25 11.17 15.86 -5.92
CA LYS A 25 11.91 17.05 -6.36
C LYS A 25 12.83 17.58 -5.25
N LYS A 26 12.33 17.66 -4.01
CA LYS A 26 13.15 18.09 -2.86
C LYS A 26 14.27 17.11 -2.54
N ALA A 27 13.97 15.81 -2.58
CA ALA A 27 14.90 14.74 -2.26
C ALA A 27 15.92 14.46 -3.38
N ASN A 28 15.73 15.04 -4.58
CA ASN A 28 16.43 14.65 -5.80
C ASN A 28 16.48 13.11 -6.00
N LYS A 29 15.36 12.45 -5.72
CA LYS A 29 15.26 10.99 -5.66
C LYS A 29 13.88 10.53 -6.09
N LYS A 30 13.83 9.41 -6.82
CA LYS A 30 12.57 8.75 -7.20
C LYS A 30 12.12 7.77 -6.11
N PHE A 31 10.86 7.92 -5.70
CA PHE A 31 10.18 7.09 -4.72
C PHE A 31 8.96 6.40 -5.34
N LEU A 32 8.18 7.13 -6.13
CA LEU A 32 7.00 6.67 -6.85
C LEU A 32 7.39 6.30 -8.28
N ILE A 33 7.16 5.04 -8.61
CA ILE A 33 7.35 4.51 -9.95
C ILE A 33 5.97 4.36 -10.58
N GLU A 34 5.69 5.18 -11.59
CA GLU A 34 4.42 5.19 -12.34
C GLU A 34 4.52 4.25 -13.56
N ASN A 35 4.73 2.94 -13.34
CA ASN A 35 4.81 1.90 -14.40
C ASN A 35 3.44 1.29 -14.77
N GLY A 36 2.37 1.83 -14.22
CA GLY A 36 0.99 1.42 -14.44
C GLY A 36 0.51 0.25 -13.56
N ILE A 37 -0.81 0.07 -13.54
CA ILE A 37 -1.47 -1.11 -12.97
C ILE A 37 -2.31 -1.78 -14.06
N LEU A 38 -2.09 -3.07 -14.26
CA LEU A 38 -2.91 -3.93 -15.10
C LEU A 38 -3.89 -4.72 -14.24
N GLU A 39 -5.17 -4.45 -14.41
CA GLU A 39 -6.25 -5.20 -13.76
C GLU A 39 -6.82 -6.23 -14.73
N ILE A 40 -6.93 -7.48 -14.28
CA ILE A 40 -7.50 -8.59 -15.05
C ILE A 40 -8.69 -9.11 -14.26
N ALA A 41 -9.89 -9.04 -14.83
CA ALA A 41 -11.11 -9.50 -14.19
C ALA A 41 -12.16 -9.91 -15.23
N PHE A 42 -13.25 -10.54 -14.77
CA PHE A 42 -14.40 -10.84 -15.63
C PHE A 42 -14.92 -9.58 -16.32
N ALA A 43 -15.31 -9.73 -17.59
CA ALA A 43 -15.78 -8.62 -18.41
C ALA A 43 -16.92 -7.81 -17.76
N THR A 44 -17.78 -8.45 -16.97
CA THR A 44 -18.89 -7.81 -16.24
C THR A 44 -18.38 -6.82 -15.17
N ALA A 45 -17.37 -7.20 -14.38
CA ALA A 45 -16.79 -6.34 -13.36
C ALA A 45 -16.07 -5.14 -13.97
N ILE A 46 -15.27 -5.36 -15.01
CA ILE A 46 -14.56 -4.29 -15.73
C ILE A 46 -15.53 -3.28 -16.35
N LYS A 47 -16.64 -3.76 -16.96
CA LYS A 47 -17.66 -2.88 -17.53
C LYS A 47 -18.29 -1.94 -16.49
N THR A 48 -18.57 -2.43 -15.29
CA THR A 48 -19.08 -1.59 -14.18
C THR A 48 -18.07 -0.51 -13.80
N LYS A 49 -16.78 -0.87 -13.71
CA LYS A 49 -15.69 0.04 -13.36
C LYS A 49 -15.44 1.14 -14.40
N ILE A 50 -15.57 0.83 -15.70
CA ILE A 50 -15.40 1.82 -16.78
C ILE A 50 -16.29 3.05 -16.58
N ASN A 51 -17.53 2.87 -16.11
CA ASN A 51 -18.44 3.99 -15.86
C ASN A 51 -17.89 4.92 -14.77
N PHE A 52 -17.32 4.36 -13.70
CA PHE A 52 -16.65 5.12 -12.65
C PHE A 52 -15.44 5.87 -13.20
N LEU A 53 -14.57 5.20 -13.95
CA LEU A 53 -13.36 5.79 -14.51
C LEU A 53 -13.67 6.96 -15.47
N LYS A 54 -14.67 6.78 -16.34
CA LYS A 54 -15.15 7.83 -17.24
C LYS A 54 -15.72 9.03 -16.46
N LYS A 55 -16.58 8.77 -15.47
CA LYS A 55 -17.21 9.81 -14.64
C LYS A 55 -16.19 10.72 -13.97
N TYR A 56 -15.06 10.18 -13.54
CA TYR A 56 -14.02 10.92 -12.83
C TYR A 56 -12.78 11.25 -13.68
N HIS A 57 -12.88 11.10 -15.01
CA HIS A 57 -11.80 11.39 -15.96
C HIS A 57 -10.47 10.72 -15.59
N ILE A 58 -10.53 9.48 -15.10
CA ILE A 58 -9.35 8.70 -14.74
C ILE A 58 -8.84 8.02 -16.03
N PRO A 59 -7.57 8.22 -16.46
CA PRO A 59 -7.05 7.57 -17.65
C PRO A 59 -7.01 6.05 -17.51
N PHE A 60 -7.46 5.34 -18.55
CA PHE A 60 -7.40 3.89 -18.65
C PHE A 60 -7.37 3.44 -20.11
N GLU A 61 -6.90 2.22 -20.33
CA GLU A 61 -6.97 1.49 -21.59
C GLU A 61 -7.68 0.16 -21.36
N LEU A 62 -8.69 -0.14 -22.19
CA LEU A 62 -9.39 -1.42 -22.15
C LEU A 62 -8.74 -2.35 -23.15
N LEU A 63 -8.40 -3.56 -22.71
CA LEU A 63 -7.60 -4.51 -23.48
C LEU A 63 -8.38 -5.81 -23.68
N ASN A 64 -8.59 -6.15 -24.94
CA ASN A 64 -9.09 -7.47 -25.34
C ASN A 64 -7.95 -8.52 -25.37
N SER A 65 -8.28 -9.77 -25.64
CA SER A 65 -7.31 -10.87 -25.67
C SER A 65 -6.13 -10.66 -26.62
N LYS A 66 -6.36 -10.07 -27.80
CA LYS A 66 -5.30 -9.78 -28.78
C LYS A 66 -4.40 -8.64 -28.32
N GLU A 67 -4.97 -7.59 -27.72
CA GLU A 67 -4.19 -6.46 -27.20
C GLU A 67 -3.36 -6.88 -25.99
N MET A 68 -3.93 -7.71 -25.10
CA MET A 68 -3.23 -8.29 -23.96
C MET A 68 -2.03 -9.12 -24.38
N SER A 69 -2.18 -10.00 -25.38
CA SER A 69 -1.06 -10.85 -25.84
C SER A 69 0.06 -10.07 -26.51
N ILE A 70 -0.22 -8.89 -27.06
CA ILE A 70 0.78 -8.02 -27.70
C ILE A 70 1.47 -7.13 -26.65
N GLN A 71 0.69 -6.45 -25.80
CA GLN A 71 1.22 -5.45 -24.87
C GLN A 71 1.76 -6.06 -23.58
N PHE A 72 1.11 -7.13 -23.10
CA PHE A 72 1.41 -7.78 -21.82
C PHE A 72 1.53 -9.31 -22.01
N PRO A 73 2.47 -9.78 -22.86
CA PRO A 73 2.61 -11.20 -23.21
C PRO A 73 2.90 -12.12 -22.01
N ASP A 74 3.36 -11.56 -20.90
CA ASP A 74 3.61 -12.26 -19.64
C ASP A 74 2.35 -12.66 -18.87
N PHE A 75 1.19 -12.11 -19.25
CA PHE A 75 -0.07 -12.34 -18.58
C PHE A 75 -0.97 -13.26 -19.41
N PHE A 76 -1.42 -14.33 -18.78
CA PHE A 76 -2.49 -15.15 -19.33
C PHE A 76 -3.83 -14.44 -19.13
N LEU A 77 -4.60 -14.26 -20.22
CA LEU A 77 -5.97 -13.75 -20.18
C LEU A 77 -6.97 -14.86 -20.55
N PRO A 78 -7.80 -15.33 -19.60
CA PRO A 78 -8.92 -16.22 -19.87
C PRO A 78 -9.92 -15.61 -20.85
N LYS A 79 -10.63 -16.45 -21.61
CA LYS A 79 -11.55 -16.05 -22.69
C LYS A 79 -12.69 -15.12 -22.23
N ASP A 80 -13.10 -15.23 -20.98
CA ASP A 80 -14.21 -14.50 -20.33
C ASP A 80 -13.75 -13.30 -19.48
N MET A 81 -12.46 -13.00 -19.50
CA MET A 81 -11.85 -11.88 -18.79
C MET A 81 -11.40 -10.77 -19.74
N MET A 82 -11.21 -9.57 -19.18
CA MET A 82 -10.67 -8.41 -19.87
C MET A 82 -9.51 -7.81 -19.07
N GLY A 83 -8.58 -7.19 -19.78
CA GLY A 83 -7.54 -6.36 -19.19
C GLY A 83 -8.00 -4.91 -19.11
N LEU A 84 -7.66 -4.23 -18.02
CA LEU A 84 -7.87 -2.80 -17.84
C LEU A 84 -6.56 -2.21 -17.31
N PHE A 85 -5.89 -1.43 -18.16
CA PHE A 85 -4.61 -0.82 -17.83
C PHE A 85 -4.80 0.63 -17.39
N GLN A 86 -4.22 0.99 -16.25
CA GLN A 86 -4.21 2.35 -15.72
C GLN A 86 -2.76 2.88 -15.68
N PRO A 87 -2.34 3.75 -16.61
CA PRO A 87 -0.93 4.13 -16.78
C PRO A 87 -0.35 4.92 -15.60
N GLN A 88 -1.19 5.67 -14.89
CA GLN A 88 -0.77 6.43 -13.70
C GLN A 88 -0.52 5.55 -12.47
N GLY A 89 -0.78 4.25 -12.57
CA GLY A 89 -0.53 3.32 -11.48
C GLY A 89 0.93 3.01 -11.26
N GLY A 90 1.21 2.23 -10.21
CA GLY A 90 2.53 1.65 -10.00
C GLY A 90 2.80 1.39 -8.54
N PHE A 91 3.98 1.75 -8.05
CA PHE A 91 4.41 1.41 -6.69
C PHE A 91 5.37 2.42 -6.07
N LEU A 92 5.51 2.34 -4.74
CA LEU A 92 6.47 3.09 -3.95
C LEU A 92 7.59 2.15 -3.48
N TYR A 93 8.83 2.61 -3.51
CA TYR A 93 9.93 1.99 -2.77
C TYR A 93 9.78 2.30 -1.27
N ILE A 94 8.81 1.65 -0.63
CA ILE A 94 8.30 2.05 0.70
C ILE A 94 9.38 2.14 1.77
N ASP A 95 10.35 1.22 1.81
CA ASP A 95 11.44 1.25 2.79
C ASP A 95 12.31 2.51 2.61
N GLN A 96 12.55 2.91 1.36
CA GLN A 96 13.28 4.15 1.05
C GLN A 96 12.47 5.38 1.40
N CYS A 97 11.14 5.34 1.22
CA CYS A 97 10.26 6.44 1.63
C CYS A 97 10.28 6.62 3.15
N ILE A 98 10.17 5.51 3.90
CA ILE A 98 10.19 5.54 5.37
C ILE A 98 11.54 6.05 5.87
N GLN A 99 12.64 5.51 5.36
CA GLN A 99 13.98 5.95 5.73
C GLN A 99 14.16 7.45 5.46
N PHE A 100 13.73 7.93 4.30
CA PHE A 100 13.79 9.36 3.97
C PHE A 100 13.01 10.22 4.97
N PHE A 101 11.78 9.84 5.33
CA PHE A 101 11.00 10.61 6.32
C PHE A 101 11.63 10.58 7.71
N ILE A 102 12.24 9.47 8.11
CA ILE A 102 13.00 9.36 9.36
C ILE A 102 14.18 10.33 9.35
N ASP A 103 15.02 10.27 8.32
CA ASP A 103 16.25 11.07 8.21
C ASP A 103 15.92 12.57 8.19
N GLU A 104 14.96 12.99 7.36
CA GLU A 104 14.54 14.39 7.27
C GLU A 104 13.93 14.88 8.57
N SER A 105 13.14 14.05 9.26
CA SER A 105 12.55 14.45 10.55
C SER A 105 13.63 14.67 11.60
N ILE A 106 14.63 13.79 11.69
CA ILE A 106 15.77 13.94 12.60
C ILE A 106 16.58 15.18 12.25
N ALA A 107 16.85 15.42 10.96
CA ALA A 107 17.56 16.61 10.50
C ALA A 107 16.85 17.93 10.88
N LEU A 108 15.52 17.90 10.98
CA LEU A 108 14.69 19.02 11.46
C LEU A 108 14.52 19.06 12.98
N GLY A 109 15.17 18.16 13.73
CA GLY A 109 15.20 18.14 15.19
C GLY A 109 14.19 17.19 15.85
N ALA A 110 13.52 16.32 15.10
CA ALA A 110 12.67 15.28 15.69
C ALA A 110 13.52 14.25 16.45
N GLN A 111 12.99 13.78 17.58
CA GLN A 111 13.57 12.68 18.34
C GLN A 111 12.78 11.41 18.07
N ILE A 112 13.47 10.33 17.68
CA ILE A 112 12.85 9.04 17.39
C ILE A 112 13.35 8.00 18.39
N PHE A 113 12.42 7.49 19.19
CA PHE A 113 12.68 6.47 20.19
C PHE A 113 12.23 5.11 19.64
N SER A 114 13.20 4.30 19.20
CA SER A 114 12.96 2.97 18.64
C SER A 114 13.06 1.87 19.70
N GLN A 115 12.44 0.72 19.42
CA GLN A 115 12.39 -0.44 20.33
C GLN A 115 11.83 -0.06 21.71
N GLU A 116 10.86 0.84 21.73
CA GLU A 116 10.26 1.39 22.95
C GLU A 116 8.75 1.31 22.83
N LYS A 117 8.14 0.44 23.64
CA LYS A 117 6.71 0.15 23.56
C LYS A 117 5.95 1.09 24.47
N VAL A 118 5.05 1.89 23.90
CA VAL A 118 4.03 2.63 24.67
C VAL A 118 3.16 1.63 25.44
N LYS A 119 3.05 1.83 26.75
CA LYS A 119 2.24 1.01 27.67
C LYS A 119 0.91 1.66 27.98
N THR A 120 0.95 2.94 28.33
CA THR A 120 -0.25 3.71 28.70
C THR A 120 -0.07 5.17 28.31
N TRP A 121 -1.18 5.88 28.23
CA TRP A 121 -1.19 7.33 28.11
C TRP A 121 -2.39 7.89 28.88
N ASN A 122 -2.32 9.14 29.30
CA ASN A 122 -3.44 9.85 29.91
C ASN A 122 -3.29 11.36 29.70
N ILE A 123 -4.41 12.07 29.78
CA ILE A 123 -4.41 13.53 29.85
C ILE A 123 -4.34 13.90 31.34
N GLU A 124 -3.35 14.70 31.73
CA GLU A 124 -3.21 15.21 33.08
C GLU A 124 -4.18 16.38 33.34
N THR A 125 -4.39 16.72 34.61
CA THR A 125 -5.29 17.83 35.01
C THR A 125 -4.87 19.19 34.45
N ASN A 126 -3.58 19.36 34.13
CA ASN A 126 -3.03 20.56 33.49
C ASN A 126 -3.25 20.59 31.95
N GLY A 127 -3.94 19.59 31.38
CA GLY A 127 -4.24 19.47 29.96
C GLY A 127 -3.10 18.89 29.09
N LYS A 128 -1.96 18.52 29.68
CA LYS A 128 -0.87 17.85 28.95
C LYS A 128 -1.15 16.35 28.81
N VAL A 129 -0.59 15.75 27.76
CA VAL A 129 -0.60 14.31 27.57
C VAL A 129 0.66 13.71 28.17
N LEU A 130 0.49 12.73 29.06
CA LEU A 130 1.55 11.90 29.62
C LEU A 130 1.55 10.55 28.90
N VAL A 131 2.70 10.13 28.38
CA VAL A 131 2.89 8.84 27.71
C VAL A 131 3.93 8.04 28.49
N LYS A 132 3.55 6.84 28.95
CA LYS A 132 4.47 5.91 29.64
C LYS A 132 4.85 4.78 28.71
N THR A 133 6.14 4.51 28.60
CA THR A 133 6.69 3.40 27.80
C THR A 133 7.29 2.34 28.73
N ASP A 134 7.95 1.32 28.16
CA ASP A 134 8.78 0.39 28.93
C ASP A 134 10.16 0.93 29.30
N LYS A 135 10.52 2.13 28.86
CA LYS A 135 11.83 2.73 29.13
C LYS A 135 11.75 4.08 29.84
N ASP A 136 10.75 4.90 29.53
CA ASP A 136 10.68 6.28 30.01
C ASP A 136 9.23 6.83 30.04
N ILE A 137 9.11 8.09 30.44
CA ILE A 137 7.87 8.86 30.51
C ILE A 137 8.05 10.17 29.77
N TYR A 138 7.16 10.44 28.81
CA TYR A 138 7.17 11.66 28.00
C TYR A 138 5.94 12.51 28.27
N GLN A 139 6.11 13.83 28.17
CA GLN A 139 5.02 14.80 28.24
C GLN A 139 4.93 15.61 26.96
N SER A 140 3.71 15.85 26.48
CA SER A 140 3.44 16.65 25.28
C SER A 140 2.12 17.42 25.40
N LYS A 141 1.89 18.37 24.50
CA LYS A 141 0.60 19.06 24.37
C LYS A 141 -0.40 18.28 23.52
N TYR A 142 0.09 17.47 22.59
CA TYR A 142 -0.70 16.75 21.61
C TYR A 142 -0.12 15.36 21.41
N LEU A 143 -1.00 14.38 21.22
CA LEU A 143 -0.63 13.01 20.91
C LEU A 143 -1.37 12.56 19.66
N ILE A 144 -0.63 12.01 18.69
CA ILE A 144 -1.16 11.46 17.44
C ILE A 144 -0.95 9.95 17.46
N PHE A 145 -2.03 9.19 17.33
CA PHE A 145 -1.98 7.73 17.24
C PHE A 145 -1.87 7.28 15.78
N THR A 146 -0.77 6.59 15.47
CA THR A 146 -0.55 5.88 14.19
C THR A 146 -0.21 4.41 14.45
N SER A 147 -0.76 3.85 15.54
CA SER A 147 -0.42 2.53 16.09
C SER A 147 -1.04 1.34 15.36
N SER A 148 -1.69 1.55 14.21
CA SER A 148 -2.17 0.50 13.29
C SER A 148 -2.85 -0.66 14.02
N ALA A 149 -2.37 -1.90 13.86
CA ALA A 149 -2.95 -3.09 14.46
C ALA A 149 -2.91 -3.14 16.01
N TRP A 150 -2.15 -2.26 16.67
CA TRP A 150 -2.14 -2.10 18.13
C TRP A 150 -3.11 -1.01 18.62
N THR A 151 -3.89 -0.38 17.73
CA THR A 151 -4.81 0.71 18.11
C THR A 151 -5.80 0.27 19.19
N ASN A 152 -6.35 -0.95 19.11
CA ASN A 152 -7.29 -1.46 20.12
C ASN A 152 -6.64 -1.61 21.52
N GLU A 153 -5.32 -1.85 21.61
CA GLU A 153 -4.62 -1.93 22.91
C GLU A 153 -4.44 -0.54 23.53
N LEU A 154 -4.19 0.48 22.71
CA LEU A 154 -3.89 1.84 23.19
C LEU A 154 -5.13 2.73 23.33
N LEU A 155 -6.19 2.45 22.57
CA LEU A 155 -7.43 3.24 22.53
C LEU A 155 -8.66 2.31 22.69
N PRO A 156 -8.75 1.52 23.78
CA PRO A 156 -9.88 0.61 23.98
C PRO A 156 -11.24 1.33 23.99
N GLU A 157 -11.27 2.59 24.40
CA GLU A 157 -12.47 3.44 24.47
C GLU A 157 -13.10 3.73 23.10
N LEU A 158 -12.33 3.65 22.01
CA LEU A 158 -12.88 3.85 20.66
C LEU A 158 -13.71 2.66 20.17
N ASN A 159 -13.62 1.51 20.83
CA ASN A 159 -14.37 0.29 20.53
C ASN A 159 -14.41 -0.05 19.02
N LEU A 160 -13.27 0.11 18.33
CA LEU A 160 -13.18 0.01 16.88
C LEU A 160 -13.38 -1.41 16.34
N ASN A 161 -13.33 -2.43 17.21
CA ASN A 161 -13.48 -3.85 16.86
C ASN A 161 -12.63 -4.27 15.64
N LEU A 162 -11.39 -3.76 15.54
CA LEU A 162 -10.50 -4.06 14.41
C LEU A 162 -10.10 -5.53 14.40
N GLU A 163 -10.42 -6.23 13.31
CA GLU A 163 -9.92 -7.58 13.03
C GLU A 163 -8.56 -7.50 12.31
N ILE A 164 -7.51 -8.03 12.94
CA ILE A 164 -6.17 -8.01 12.38
C ILE A 164 -5.95 -9.28 11.56
N LEU A 165 -5.65 -9.13 10.27
CA LEU A 165 -5.42 -10.24 9.36
C LEU A 165 -3.93 -10.40 9.03
N GLN A 166 -3.43 -11.62 9.14
CA GLN A 166 -2.11 -11.98 8.63
C GLN A 166 -2.18 -12.16 7.11
N LYS A 167 -1.38 -11.35 6.39
CA LYS A 167 -1.18 -11.47 4.95
C LYS A 167 0.20 -12.05 4.65
N LYS A 168 0.23 -13.01 3.72
CA LYS A 168 1.47 -13.64 3.24
C LYS A 168 1.88 -12.99 1.92
N LEU A 169 3.12 -12.54 1.86
CA LEU A 169 3.75 -12.02 0.66
C LEU A 169 4.74 -13.08 0.16
N VAL A 170 4.71 -13.38 -1.14
CA VAL A 170 5.60 -14.35 -1.77
C VAL A 170 6.52 -13.62 -2.74
N TRP A 171 7.82 -13.86 -2.61
CA TRP A 171 8.83 -13.43 -3.57
C TRP A 171 9.35 -14.66 -4.30
N SER A 172 9.20 -14.67 -5.62
CA SER A 172 9.66 -15.74 -6.48
C SER A 172 10.80 -15.25 -7.36
N SER A 173 11.87 -16.04 -7.44
CA SER A 173 13.03 -15.77 -8.31
C SER A 173 12.77 -16.13 -9.78
N ALA A 174 11.52 -16.42 -10.15
CA ALA A 174 11.16 -16.92 -11.49
C ALA A 174 11.88 -16.13 -12.60
N CYS A 175 12.76 -16.84 -13.32
CA CYS A 175 13.84 -16.36 -14.19
C CYS A 175 13.38 -15.65 -15.49
N SER A 176 12.14 -15.18 -15.56
CA SER A 176 11.66 -14.46 -16.72
C SER A 176 12.12 -13.00 -16.64
N ASN A 177 13.05 -12.62 -17.53
CA ASN A 177 13.39 -11.22 -17.80
C ASN A 177 12.27 -10.49 -18.60
N TYR A 178 11.11 -11.12 -18.78
CA TYR A 178 10.00 -10.56 -19.56
C TYR A 178 9.11 -9.68 -18.67
N TYR A 179 8.61 -10.18 -17.55
CA TYR A 179 7.87 -9.39 -16.56
C TYR A 179 8.82 -8.65 -15.60
N SER A 180 9.37 -7.53 -16.04
CA SER A 180 10.42 -6.80 -15.31
C SER A 180 10.23 -5.29 -15.32
N ILE A 181 10.63 -4.64 -14.23
CA ILE A 181 10.61 -3.18 -14.15
C ILE A 181 11.51 -2.53 -15.22
N LYS A 182 12.58 -3.20 -15.66
CA LYS A 182 13.46 -2.73 -16.74
C LYS A 182 12.75 -2.61 -18.09
N LYS A 183 11.65 -3.34 -18.27
CA LYS A 183 10.78 -3.29 -19.46
C LYS A 183 9.52 -2.47 -19.23
N ASN A 184 9.47 -1.72 -18.13
CA ASN A 184 8.29 -0.98 -17.70
C ASN A 184 7.02 -1.85 -17.57
N SER A 185 7.19 -3.13 -17.23
CA SER A 185 6.05 -4.02 -16.96
C SER A 185 5.24 -3.47 -15.78
N PRO A 186 3.89 -3.55 -15.83
CA PRO A 186 3.04 -2.90 -14.83
C PRO A 186 2.99 -3.69 -13.52
N CYS A 187 2.54 -3.07 -12.44
CA CYS A 187 1.99 -3.83 -11.33
C CYS A 187 0.67 -4.49 -11.78
N PHE A 188 0.20 -5.53 -11.09
CA PHE A 188 -1.07 -6.17 -11.45
C PHE A 188 -2.05 -6.34 -10.29
N ALA A 189 -3.33 -6.41 -10.66
CA ALA A 189 -4.45 -6.86 -9.85
C ALA A 189 -5.22 -7.92 -10.65
N TYR A 190 -5.18 -9.17 -10.21
CA TYR A 190 -5.77 -10.32 -10.92
C TYR A 190 -6.93 -10.87 -10.10
N HIS A 191 -8.15 -10.74 -10.63
CA HIS A 191 -9.37 -11.23 -10.02
C HIS A 191 -9.71 -12.63 -10.55
N LEU A 192 -9.78 -13.62 -9.64
CA LEU A 192 -10.19 -15.00 -9.91
C LEU A 192 -11.40 -15.34 -9.03
N GLY A 193 -12.60 -15.13 -9.57
CA GLY A 193 -13.83 -15.26 -8.77
C GLY A 193 -13.86 -14.24 -7.64
N HIS A 194 -13.95 -14.71 -6.40
CA HIS A 194 -13.88 -13.86 -5.20
C HIS A 194 -12.46 -13.48 -4.81
N ASP A 195 -11.44 -14.08 -5.43
CA ASP A 195 -10.06 -13.84 -5.07
C ASP A 195 -9.43 -12.70 -5.85
N LEU A 196 -8.69 -11.86 -5.13
CA LEU A 196 -7.85 -10.84 -5.72
C LEU A 196 -6.40 -11.16 -5.37
N PHE A 197 -5.57 -11.29 -6.40
CA PHE A 197 -4.12 -11.35 -6.28
C PHE A 197 -3.53 -10.04 -6.78
N TYR A 198 -2.48 -9.57 -6.14
CA TYR A 198 -1.72 -8.43 -6.64
C TYR A 198 -0.24 -8.75 -6.67
N GLY A 199 0.48 -8.04 -7.52
CA GLY A 199 1.91 -8.24 -7.63
C GLY A 199 2.64 -7.09 -8.30
N PHE A 200 3.96 -7.22 -8.25
CA PHE A 200 4.92 -6.24 -8.74
C PHE A 200 5.84 -6.94 -9.73
N PRO A 201 6.32 -6.23 -10.77
CA PRO A 201 7.26 -6.79 -11.73
C PRO A 201 8.55 -7.24 -11.05
N ASN A 202 9.37 -8.01 -11.78
CA ASN A 202 10.68 -8.40 -11.28
C ASN A 202 11.49 -7.14 -10.92
N ILE A 203 11.78 -7.00 -9.62
CA ILE A 203 12.63 -5.97 -9.04
C ILE A 203 13.77 -6.72 -8.34
N ASN A 204 15.00 -6.45 -8.77
CA ASN A 204 16.23 -7.06 -8.21
C ASN A 204 16.21 -8.60 -8.17
N GLY A 205 15.63 -9.24 -9.19
CA GLY A 205 15.62 -10.69 -9.34
C GLY A 205 14.37 -11.38 -8.78
N PHE A 206 13.44 -10.64 -8.19
CA PHE A 206 12.24 -11.23 -7.57
C PHE A 206 10.95 -10.58 -8.06
N ILE A 207 9.99 -11.44 -8.41
CA ILE A 207 8.59 -11.07 -8.61
C ILE A 207 7.88 -11.21 -7.26
N LYS A 208 7.15 -10.18 -6.85
CA LYS A 208 6.30 -10.21 -5.65
C LYS A 208 4.86 -10.52 -6.04
N VAL A 209 4.25 -11.50 -5.37
CA VAL A 209 2.83 -11.84 -5.51
C VAL A 209 2.21 -12.03 -4.14
N SER A 210 0.96 -11.61 -3.98
CA SER A 210 0.19 -11.81 -2.76
C SER A 210 -1.29 -11.96 -3.07
N ARG A 211 -1.98 -12.80 -2.30
CA ARG A 211 -3.45 -12.80 -2.26
C ARG A 211 -3.90 -11.63 -1.38
N HIS A 212 -4.68 -10.73 -1.93
CA HIS A 212 -5.30 -9.61 -1.24
C HIS A 212 -6.51 -10.04 -0.42
N THR A 213 -7.32 -10.97 -0.91
CA THR A 213 -8.46 -11.54 -0.18
C THR A 213 -8.04 -12.57 0.87
N GLY A 214 -8.97 -12.96 1.75
CA GLY A 214 -8.72 -13.94 2.81
C GLY A 214 -7.72 -13.46 3.87
N GLY A 215 -6.78 -14.32 4.25
CA GLY A 215 -5.90 -14.10 5.39
C GLY A 215 -6.45 -14.77 6.65
N SER A 216 -5.57 -15.11 7.57
CA SER A 216 -5.96 -15.68 8.86
C SER A 216 -5.98 -14.60 9.92
N ILE A 217 -6.96 -14.64 10.82
CA ILE A 217 -6.98 -13.77 11.99
C ILE A 217 -5.66 -13.94 12.73
N PHE A 218 -4.96 -12.82 12.91
CA PHE A 218 -3.73 -12.76 13.66
C PHE A 218 -4.07 -12.37 15.10
N PRO A 219 -3.89 -13.28 16.07
CA PRO A 219 -4.23 -12.97 17.46
C PRO A 219 -3.31 -11.85 17.96
N SER A 220 -3.90 -10.82 18.57
CA SER A 220 -3.18 -9.67 19.14
C SER A 220 -2.05 -10.10 20.08
N SER A 221 -2.27 -11.16 20.85
CA SER A 221 -1.28 -11.77 21.76
C SER A 221 0.02 -12.25 21.09
N LYS A 222 0.05 -12.48 19.78
CA LYS A 222 1.24 -12.92 19.02
C LYS A 222 1.99 -11.79 18.31
N MET A 223 1.56 -10.53 18.43
CA MET A 223 2.20 -9.38 17.73
C MET A 223 3.62 -9.04 18.22
N MET A 224 4.10 -9.65 19.31
CA MET A 224 5.38 -9.30 19.94
C MET A 224 6.64 -10.00 19.37
N LYS A 225 6.58 -10.75 18.26
CA LYS A 225 7.73 -11.55 17.79
C LYS A 225 8.06 -11.42 16.31
N LYS A 226 8.22 -10.20 15.81
CA LYS A 226 8.96 -10.00 14.56
C LYS A 226 10.17 -9.10 14.81
N LYS A 227 11.35 -9.71 14.90
CA LYS A 227 12.59 -9.01 14.55
C LYS A 227 12.42 -8.55 13.11
N LEU A 228 12.51 -7.25 12.88
CA LEU A 228 12.84 -6.72 11.56
C LEU A 228 14.23 -7.31 11.25
N LEU A 229 14.29 -8.14 10.21
CA LEU A 229 15.54 -8.63 9.65
C LEU A 229 16.28 -7.48 8.97
#